data_AF-A0A9X4SKI7-F1
#
_entry.id   AF-A0A9X4SKI7-F1
#
_cell.length_a   1.000
_cell.length_b   1.000
_cell.length_c   1.000
_cell.angle_alpha   90.00
_cell.angle_beta   90.00
_cell.angle_gamma   90.00
#
_symmetry.space_group_name_H-M   'P 1'
#
loop_
_entity.id
_entity.type
_entity.pdbx_description
1 polymer ?
#
loop_
_entity_poly.entity_id
_entity_poly.type
_entity_poly.pdbx_seq_one_letter_code
_entity_poly.pdbx_strand_id
1 'polypeptide(L)'
;MMQIMISDAAQGHFRKLLEQQAEGTNIRIFVVNPGTPHAECGVSYCPADAIEDTDTEMKYNGFSAFVDEVSLPFLEEAEIDYVTEELGTQLTLKAPNAKMRKVADDAPLIERVEYVIQTQINPQLASHGGHITLIEITNDGVAILQFGGGCNGCSMVDVTLKDGVEKQLVSLFPDELTGAKDVTEHQRGEHSYY
;
A
#
# COMPACT_ATOMS: atom_id res chain seq x y z
N MET A 1 7.64 -20.62 -11.04
CA MET A 1 8.55 -19.79 -10.24
C MET A 1 8.24 -18.36 -10.63
N MET A 2 7.84 -17.54 -9.67
CA MET A 2 7.60 -16.12 -9.90
C MET A 2 8.97 -15.46 -10.09
N GLN A 3 9.17 -14.79 -11.23
CA GLN A 3 10.46 -14.21 -11.60
C GLN A 3 10.25 -12.78 -12.05
N ILE A 4 10.89 -11.85 -11.36
CA ILE A 4 10.96 -10.45 -11.79
C ILE A 4 11.88 -10.40 -13.02
N MET A 5 11.46 -9.72 -14.07
CA MET A 5 12.30 -9.55 -15.26
C MET A 5 13.20 -8.33 -15.06
N ILE A 6 14.52 -8.51 -15.13
CA ILE A 6 15.47 -7.39 -15.18
C ILE A 6 16.17 -7.45 -16.53
N SER A 7 16.02 -6.42 -17.35
CA SER A 7 16.63 -6.36 -18.68
C SER A 7 18.17 -6.41 -18.60
N ASP A 8 18.83 -6.84 -19.67
CA ASP A 8 20.30 -6.86 -19.72
C ASP A 8 20.92 -5.47 -19.50
N ALA A 9 20.25 -4.42 -19.98
CA ALA A 9 20.67 -3.04 -19.78
C ALA A 9 20.60 -2.66 -18.29
N ALA A 10 19.50 -2.99 -17.61
CA ALA A 10 19.34 -2.76 -16.19
C ALA A 10 20.32 -3.60 -15.34
N GLN A 11 20.53 -4.87 -15.67
CA GLN A 11 21.54 -5.70 -15.01
C GLN A 11 22.95 -5.13 -15.19
N GLY A 12 23.27 -4.61 -16.39
CA GLY A 12 24.52 -3.90 -16.65
C GLY A 12 24.67 -2.63 -15.80
N HIS A 13 23.58 -1.87 -15.61
CA HIS A 13 23.58 -0.69 -14.76
C HIS A 13 23.77 -1.06 -13.27
N PHE A 14 23.04 -2.05 -12.76
CA PHE A 14 23.16 -2.49 -11.37
C PHE A 14 24.58 -2.99 -11.04
N ARG A 15 25.22 -3.76 -11.92
CA ARG A 15 26.61 -4.18 -11.70
C ARG A 15 27.55 -3.00 -11.51
N LYS A 16 27.44 -1.95 -12.33
CA LYS A 16 28.26 -0.73 -12.19
C LYS A 16 28.02 0.00 -10.88
N LEU A 17 26.78 0.00 -10.38
CA LEU A 17 26.45 0.58 -9.08
C LEU A 17 27.04 -0.24 -7.93
N LEU A 18 26.94 -1.57 -8.02
CA LEU A 18 27.44 -2.51 -7.01
C LEU A 18 28.98 -2.56 -6.93
N GLU A 19 29.69 -2.32 -8.05
CA GLU A 19 31.16 -2.17 -8.06
C GLU A 19 31.68 -1.06 -7.12
N GLN A 20 30.82 -0.09 -6.78
CA GLN A 20 31.16 1.01 -5.88
C GLN A 20 30.77 0.73 -4.42
N GLN A 21 30.14 -0.42 -4.16
CA GLN A 21 29.69 -0.82 -2.82
C GLN A 21 30.65 -1.83 -2.20
N ALA A 22 30.45 -2.11 -0.90
CA ALA A 22 31.22 -3.14 -0.21
C ALA A 22 30.99 -4.53 -0.85
N GLU A 23 32.01 -5.38 -0.80
CA GLU A 23 31.93 -6.74 -1.32
C GLU A 23 30.75 -7.51 -0.70
N GLY A 24 29.99 -8.23 -1.53
CA GLY A 24 28.79 -8.96 -1.11
C GLY A 24 27.50 -8.14 -1.07
N THR A 25 27.54 -6.84 -1.40
CA THR A 25 26.33 -6.03 -1.57
C THR A 25 25.56 -6.45 -2.82
N ASN A 26 24.26 -6.61 -2.68
CA ASN A 26 23.30 -7.02 -3.70
C ASN A 26 22.20 -5.97 -3.89
N ILE A 27 21.12 -6.31 -4.59
CA ILE A 27 19.95 -5.44 -4.77
C ILE A 27 18.78 -5.96 -3.93
N ARG A 28 18.03 -5.08 -3.28
CA ARG A 28 16.70 -5.38 -2.74
C ARG A 28 15.64 -4.72 -3.60
N ILE A 29 14.60 -5.47 -3.97
CA ILE A 29 13.42 -4.95 -4.68
C ILE A 29 12.25 -5.04 -3.69
N PHE A 30 11.53 -3.94 -3.51
CA PHE A 30 10.47 -3.85 -2.51
C PHE A 30 9.29 -3.04 -3.01
N VAL A 31 8.15 -3.22 -2.36
CA VAL A 31 6.96 -2.40 -2.54
C VAL A 31 6.65 -1.71 -1.21
N VAL A 32 6.63 -0.37 -1.22
CA VAL A 32 6.15 0.44 -0.10
C VAL A 32 4.64 0.52 -0.19
N ASN A 33 3.93 0.37 0.92
CA ASN A 33 2.46 0.32 0.98
C ASN A 33 1.84 -0.67 -0.02
N PRO A 34 2.31 -1.93 -0.05
CA PRO A 34 1.84 -2.93 -1.01
C PRO A 34 0.33 -3.14 -0.87
N GLY A 35 -0.36 -3.30 -2.00
CA GLY A 35 -1.81 -3.46 -1.98
C GLY A 35 -2.55 -2.17 -1.62
N THR A 36 -1.95 -1.00 -1.82
CA THR A 36 -2.66 0.29 -1.75
C THR A 36 -2.49 1.06 -3.07
N PRO A 37 -3.26 2.13 -3.33
CA PRO A 37 -3.02 3.02 -4.48
C PRO A 37 -1.73 3.80 -4.38
N HIS A 38 -1.26 3.98 -3.15
CA HIS A 38 0.01 4.60 -2.81
C HIS A 38 1.16 3.60 -2.86
N ALA A 39 0.93 2.41 -3.45
CA ALA A 39 2.01 1.46 -3.64
C ALA A 39 3.08 2.04 -4.55
N GLU A 40 4.30 2.07 -4.03
CA GLU A 40 5.48 2.52 -4.74
C GLU A 40 6.50 1.39 -4.75
N CYS A 41 7.01 1.08 -5.94
CA CYS A 41 8.06 0.09 -6.07
C CYS A 41 9.41 0.77 -6.05
N GLY A 42 10.35 0.16 -5.34
CA GLY A 42 11.70 0.68 -5.20
C GLY A 42 12.74 -0.40 -5.36
N VAL A 43 13.98 0.07 -5.54
CA VAL A 43 15.19 -0.73 -5.43
C VAL A 43 16.15 -0.05 -4.47
N SER A 44 16.87 -0.83 -3.69
CA SER A 44 17.90 -0.36 -2.77
C SER A 44 19.09 -1.32 -2.75
N TYR A 45 20.20 -0.89 -2.15
CA TYR A 45 21.31 -1.80 -1.87
C TYR A 45 20.94 -2.75 -0.74
N CYS A 46 21.36 -4.01 -0.87
CA CYS A 46 21.15 -5.07 0.10
C CYS A 46 22.52 -5.64 0.52
N PRO A 47 23.15 -5.07 1.56
CA PRO A 47 24.33 -5.67 2.18
C PRO A 47 24.04 -7.08 2.72
N ALA A 48 25.09 -7.90 2.88
CA ALA A 48 24.92 -9.30 3.29
C ALA A 48 24.27 -9.48 4.68
N ASP A 49 24.42 -8.51 5.57
CA ASP A 49 23.80 -8.49 6.91
C ASP A 49 22.37 -7.96 6.92
N ALA A 50 21.88 -7.43 5.79
CA ALA A 50 20.50 -6.98 5.63
C ALA A 50 19.56 -8.05 5.03
N ILE A 51 20.12 -9.19 4.59
CA ILE A 51 19.36 -10.32 4.04
C ILE A 51 18.66 -11.05 5.19
N GLU A 52 17.37 -11.29 5.04
CA GLU A 52 16.56 -12.01 6.02
C GLU A 52 16.27 -13.45 5.57
N ASP A 53 16.03 -14.37 6.49
CA ASP A 53 15.74 -15.79 6.16
C ASP A 53 14.45 -15.95 5.35
N THR A 54 13.54 -14.98 5.46
CA THR A 54 12.27 -14.88 4.73
C THR A 54 12.42 -14.27 3.34
N ASP A 55 13.60 -13.75 2.99
CA ASP A 55 13.83 -13.18 1.67
C ASP A 55 13.86 -14.26 0.59
N THR A 56 13.25 -13.94 -0.54
CA THR A 56 13.39 -14.74 -1.76
C THR A 56 14.57 -14.23 -2.57
N GLU A 57 15.60 -15.07 -2.74
CA GLU A 57 16.75 -14.79 -3.61
C GLU A 57 16.40 -15.08 -5.09
N MET A 58 16.65 -14.10 -5.95
CA MET A 58 16.58 -14.23 -7.41
C MET A 58 17.96 -13.95 -8.03
N LYS A 59 18.50 -14.91 -8.77
CA LYS A 59 19.87 -14.82 -9.33
C LYS A 59 19.87 -14.20 -10.72
N TYR A 60 20.72 -13.20 -10.91
CA TYR A 60 20.95 -12.52 -12.18
C TYR A 60 22.43 -12.57 -12.56
N ASN A 61 22.78 -11.99 -13.71
CA ASN A 61 24.16 -12.00 -14.18
C ASN A 61 25.04 -11.07 -13.34
N GLY A 62 25.75 -11.64 -12.37
CA GLY A 62 26.76 -10.95 -11.56
C GLY A 62 26.25 -10.33 -10.26
N PHE A 63 24.98 -10.54 -9.89
CA PHE A 63 24.40 -10.16 -8.60
C PHE A 63 23.14 -10.98 -8.33
N SER A 64 22.68 -10.97 -7.07
CA SER A 64 21.36 -11.46 -6.68
C SER A 64 20.44 -10.28 -6.35
N ALA A 65 19.15 -10.43 -6.60
CA ALA A 65 18.13 -9.56 -6.03
C ALA A 65 17.38 -10.30 -4.93
N PHE A 66 17.10 -9.61 -3.83
CA PHE A 66 16.34 -10.11 -2.69
C PHE A 66 15.00 -9.38 -2.60
N VAL A 67 13.95 -10.12 -2.26
CA VAL A 67 12.59 -9.60 -2.11
C VAL A 67 12.02 -10.16 -0.81
N ASP A 68 11.54 -9.27 0.05
CA ASP A 68 10.90 -9.67 1.30
C ASP A 68 9.54 -10.35 1.05
N GLU A 69 9.08 -11.14 2.02
CA GLU A 69 7.84 -11.91 1.92
C GLU A 69 6.59 -11.04 1.68
N VAL A 70 6.60 -9.78 2.14
CA VAL A 70 5.47 -8.87 2.04
C VAL A 70 5.38 -8.27 0.64
N SER A 71 6.52 -7.91 0.04
CA SER A 71 6.61 -7.37 -1.32
C SER A 71 6.41 -8.44 -2.40
N LEU A 72 6.82 -9.68 -2.13
CA LEU A 72 6.89 -10.75 -3.12
C LEU A 72 5.59 -10.98 -3.92
N PRO A 73 4.39 -11.06 -3.32
CA PRO A 73 3.14 -11.28 -4.04
C PRO A 73 2.76 -10.14 -5.00
N PHE A 74 3.27 -8.94 -4.76
CA PHE A 74 2.94 -7.72 -5.49
C PHE A 74 3.88 -7.46 -6.67
N LEU A 75 4.99 -8.18 -6.73
CA LEU A 75 6.01 -8.08 -7.79
C LEU A 75 5.84 -9.18 -8.86
N GLU A 76 4.70 -9.88 -8.85
CA GLU A 76 4.32 -10.77 -9.96
C GLU A 76 4.29 -9.97 -11.27
N GLU A 77 4.99 -10.48 -12.30
CA GLU A 77 5.14 -9.82 -13.61
C GLU A 77 5.84 -8.45 -13.57
N ALA A 78 6.59 -8.15 -12.49
CA ALA A 78 7.37 -6.93 -12.45
C ALA A 78 8.54 -6.97 -13.45
N GLU A 79 8.80 -5.83 -14.08
CA GLU A 79 9.87 -5.60 -15.05
C GLU A 79 10.71 -4.38 -14.62
N ILE A 80 12.03 -4.54 -14.60
CA ILE A 80 13.00 -3.47 -14.42
C ILE A 80 13.81 -3.30 -15.70
N ASP A 81 13.79 -2.09 -16.25
CA ASP A 81 14.53 -1.75 -17.45
C ASP A 81 15.34 -0.45 -17.26
N TYR A 82 16.36 -0.26 -18.11
CA TYR A 82 17.21 0.93 -18.12
C TYR A 82 17.14 1.57 -19.50
N VAL A 83 16.23 2.52 -19.64
CA VAL A 83 15.85 3.12 -20.92
C VAL A 83 16.67 4.38 -21.17
N THR A 84 17.18 4.52 -22.38
CA THR A 84 17.82 5.76 -22.86
C THR A 84 16.85 6.52 -23.74
N GLU A 85 16.45 7.72 -23.32
CA GLU A 85 15.65 8.65 -24.10
C GLU A 85 16.47 9.92 -24.44
N GLU A 86 15.91 10.79 -25.29
CA GLU A 86 16.59 12.00 -25.76
C GLU A 86 16.99 12.96 -24.62
N LEU A 87 16.27 12.95 -23.50
CA LEU A 87 16.48 13.82 -22.34
C LEU A 87 17.37 13.20 -21.26
N GLY A 88 17.76 11.93 -21.39
CA GLY A 88 18.58 11.24 -20.41
C GLY A 88 18.30 9.74 -20.32
N THR A 89 19.00 9.09 -19.40
CA THR A 89 18.87 7.65 -19.14
C THR A 89 18.20 7.45 -17.80
N GLN A 90 17.16 6.60 -17.75
CA GLN A 90 16.40 6.36 -16.52
C GLN A 90 16.13 4.87 -16.30
N LEU A 91 16.31 4.44 -15.05
CA LEU A 91 15.85 3.15 -14.57
C LEU A 91 14.32 3.21 -14.38
N THR A 92 13.61 2.29 -15.02
CA THR A 92 12.15 2.17 -14.93
C THR A 92 11.81 0.84 -14.27
N LEU A 93 10.95 0.87 -13.25
CA LEU A 93 10.36 -0.32 -12.65
C LEU A 93 8.85 -0.29 -12.90
N LYS A 94 8.36 -1.29 -13.64
CA LYS A 94 6.94 -1.51 -13.90
C LYS A 94 6.51 -2.75 -13.13
N ALA A 95 5.64 -2.59 -12.15
CA ALA A 95 5.04 -3.70 -11.45
C ALA A 95 3.52 -3.60 -11.60
N PRO A 96 2.92 -4.28 -12.61
CA PRO A 96 1.51 -4.13 -12.94
C PRO A 96 0.59 -4.56 -11.78
N ASN A 97 1.08 -5.44 -10.91
CA ASN A 97 0.37 -5.95 -9.74
C ASN A 97 0.76 -5.27 -8.41
N ALA A 98 1.66 -4.27 -8.43
CA ALA A 98 2.15 -3.67 -7.19
C ALA A 98 1.15 -2.73 -6.53
N LYS A 99 0.47 -1.94 -7.36
CA LYS A 99 -0.75 -1.24 -6.93
C LYS A 99 -1.84 -2.28 -6.81
N MET A 100 -2.63 -2.18 -5.75
CA MET A 100 -3.72 -3.11 -5.48
C MET A 100 -4.42 -3.47 -6.78
N ARG A 101 -4.38 -4.76 -7.15
CA ARG A 101 -5.29 -5.30 -8.17
C ARG A 101 -6.65 -4.73 -7.83
N LYS A 102 -7.40 -4.19 -8.81
CA LYS A 102 -8.84 -3.95 -8.62
C LYS A 102 -9.36 -5.16 -7.86
N VAL A 103 -9.79 -4.96 -6.62
CA VAL A 103 -10.26 -6.08 -5.81
C VAL A 103 -11.27 -6.81 -6.68
N ALA A 104 -11.04 -8.10 -6.93
CA ALA A 104 -11.88 -8.84 -7.85
C ALA A 104 -13.34 -8.68 -7.39
N ASP A 105 -14.27 -8.57 -8.32
CA ASP A 105 -15.67 -8.28 -7.96
C ASP A 105 -16.25 -9.37 -7.04
N ASP A 106 -15.64 -10.56 -6.99
CA ASP A 106 -16.00 -11.71 -6.14
C ASP A 106 -15.19 -11.83 -4.83
N ALA A 107 -14.25 -10.91 -4.54
CA ALA A 107 -13.48 -10.94 -3.30
C ALA A 107 -14.39 -10.70 -2.08
N PRO A 108 -13.96 -11.13 -0.88
CA PRO A 108 -14.69 -10.88 0.36
C PRO A 108 -15.03 -9.39 0.53
N LEU A 109 -16.25 -9.10 0.98
CA LEU A 109 -16.73 -7.73 1.18
C LEU A 109 -15.76 -6.88 2.00
N ILE A 110 -15.17 -7.46 3.06
CA ILE A 110 -14.22 -6.77 3.93
C ILE A 110 -13.01 -6.24 3.16
N GLU A 111 -12.49 -6.98 2.18
CA GLU A 111 -11.35 -6.56 1.36
C GLU A 111 -11.75 -5.45 0.38
N ARG A 112 -12.94 -5.56 -0.23
CA ARG A 112 -13.46 -4.51 -1.13
C ARG A 112 -13.72 -3.19 -0.39
N VAL A 113 -14.28 -3.27 0.82
CA VAL A 113 -14.56 -2.10 1.66
C VAL A 113 -13.25 -1.46 2.14
N GLU A 114 -12.29 -2.25 2.62
CA GLU A 114 -10.98 -1.77 3.01
C GLU A 114 -10.27 -1.08 1.83
N TYR A 115 -10.36 -1.64 0.63
CA TYR A 115 -9.85 -1.00 -0.57
C TYR A 115 -10.47 0.38 -0.80
N VAL A 116 -11.80 0.50 -0.79
CA VAL A 116 -12.48 1.80 -0.95
C VAL A 116 -12.02 2.80 0.12
N ILE A 117 -11.88 2.34 1.37
CA ILE A 117 -11.38 3.16 2.47
C ILE A 117 -10.00 3.73 2.15
N GLN A 118 -9.04 2.86 1.80
CA GLN A 118 -7.67 3.30 1.53
C GLN A 118 -7.54 4.13 0.25
N THR A 119 -8.39 3.86 -0.75
CA THR A 119 -8.23 4.44 -2.09
C THR A 119 -9.00 5.71 -2.35
N GLN A 120 -10.15 5.86 -1.71
CA GLN A 120 -11.08 6.95 -1.98
C GLN A 120 -11.34 7.78 -0.73
N ILE A 121 -11.52 7.14 0.43
CA ILE A 121 -11.96 7.84 1.64
C ILE A 121 -10.77 8.47 2.38
N ASN A 122 -9.74 7.69 2.72
CA ASN A 122 -8.57 8.16 3.45
C ASN A 122 -7.83 9.31 2.75
N PRO A 123 -7.65 9.32 1.41
CA PRO A 123 -7.06 10.48 0.74
C PRO A 123 -7.86 11.79 0.94
N GLN A 124 -9.19 11.70 0.99
CA GLN A 124 -10.04 12.86 1.27
C GLN A 124 -9.90 13.32 2.73
N LEU A 125 -9.89 12.36 3.68
CA LEU A 125 -9.73 12.66 5.11
C LEU A 125 -8.34 13.20 5.45
N ALA A 126 -7.30 12.72 4.76
CA ALA A 126 -5.92 13.14 4.97
C ALA A 126 -5.71 14.63 4.73
N SER A 127 -6.51 15.24 3.82
CA SER A 127 -6.52 16.69 3.58
C SER A 127 -6.91 17.50 4.83
N HIS A 128 -7.60 16.85 5.76
CA HIS A 128 -8.00 17.39 7.06
C HIS A 128 -7.20 16.79 8.22
N GLY A 129 -6.12 16.06 7.93
CA GLY A 129 -5.28 15.39 8.92
C GLY A 129 -5.92 14.16 9.55
N GLY A 130 -7.02 13.65 8.99
CA GLY A 130 -7.76 12.49 9.49
C GLY A 130 -7.50 11.22 8.69
N HIS A 131 -7.84 10.08 9.26
CA HIS A 131 -7.92 8.79 8.57
C HIS A 131 -8.94 7.90 9.28
N ILE A 132 -9.36 6.83 8.61
CA ILE A 132 -10.17 5.76 9.18
C ILE A 132 -9.55 4.40 8.88
N THR A 133 -9.85 3.43 9.73
CA THR A 133 -9.50 2.01 9.57
C THR A 133 -10.77 1.18 9.72
N LEU A 134 -10.95 0.13 8.90
CA LEU A 134 -12.01 -0.85 9.10
C LEU A 134 -11.60 -1.84 10.19
N ILE A 135 -12.48 -2.05 11.17
CA ILE A 135 -12.29 -3.01 12.25
C ILE A 135 -12.94 -4.34 11.88
N GLU A 136 -14.20 -4.28 11.47
CA GLU A 136 -14.98 -5.45 11.06
C GLU A 136 -16.19 -5.03 10.22
N ILE A 137 -16.85 -6.00 9.61
CA ILE A 137 -18.20 -5.85 9.07
C ILE A 137 -19.08 -6.83 9.80
N THR A 138 -20.14 -6.32 10.42
CA THR A 138 -21.07 -7.13 11.20
C THR A 138 -21.95 -7.99 10.29
N ASN A 139 -22.58 -9.03 10.86
CA ASN A 139 -23.49 -9.91 10.12
C ASN A 139 -24.75 -9.20 9.57
N ASP A 140 -25.11 -8.05 10.14
CA ASP A 140 -26.19 -7.17 9.68
C ASP A 140 -25.74 -6.17 8.62
N GLY A 141 -24.48 -6.23 8.14
CA GLY A 141 -23.98 -5.38 7.07
C GLY A 141 -23.52 -3.99 7.53
N VAL A 142 -23.09 -3.84 8.79
CA VAL A 142 -22.58 -2.57 9.30
C VAL A 142 -21.06 -2.57 9.32
N ALA A 143 -20.44 -1.63 8.62
CA ALA A 143 -18.99 -1.42 8.65
C ALA A 143 -18.57 -0.73 9.95
N ILE A 144 -17.77 -1.41 10.77
CA ILE A 144 -17.26 -0.87 12.03
C ILE A 144 -15.93 -0.17 11.74
N LEU A 145 -15.90 1.15 11.94
CA LEU A 145 -14.78 2.01 11.58
C LEU A 145 -14.14 2.60 12.82
N GLN A 146 -12.81 2.77 12.79
CA GLN A 146 -12.09 3.54 13.79
C GLN A 146 -11.52 4.80 13.14
N PHE A 147 -11.92 5.97 13.65
CA PHE A 147 -11.39 7.26 13.21
C PHE A 147 -10.07 7.60 13.92
N GLY A 148 -9.17 8.27 13.21
CA GLY A 148 -7.83 8.61 13.64
C GLY A 148 -7.39 10.01 13.18
N GLY A 149 -6.35 10.55 13.82
CA GLY A 149 -5.76 11.85 13.45
C GLY A 149 -6.57 13.07 13.89
N GLY A 150 -6.58 14.13 13.09
CA GLY A 150 -7.32 15.39 13.32
C GLY A 150 -8.85 15.24 13.37
N CYS A 151 -9.36 14.04 13.07
CA CYS A 151 -10.76 13.65 13.23
C CYS A 151 -11.10 13.17 14.65
N ASN A 152 -10.12 13.08 15.56
CA ASN A 152 -10.37 12.76 16.97
C ASN A 152 -10.52 14.06 17.77
N GLY A 153 -11.75 14.61 17.81
CA GLY A 153 -12.14 15.61 18.82
C GLY A 153 -12.45 17.03 18.32
N CYS A 154 -12.83 17.23 17.05
CA CYS A 154 -13.33 18.52 16.58
C CYS A 154 -14.87 18.47 16.46
N SER A 155 -15.55 18.96 17.49
CA SER A 155 -17.00 18.82 17.75
C SER A 155 -17.96 19.39 16.69
N MET A 156 -17.47 20.01 15.61
CA MET A 156 -18.28 20.49 14.48
C MET A 156 -18.01 19.75 13.15
N VAL A 157 -16.96 18.92 13.09
CA VAL A 157 -16.52 18.18 11.90
C VAL A 157 -16.97 16.71 11.95
N ASP A 158 -17.21 16.18 13.15
CA ASP A 158 -17.41 14.75 13.40
C ASP A 158 -18.70 14.17 12.82
N VAL A 159 -19.78 14.94 12.66
CA VAL A 159 -21.06 14.41 12.15
C VAL A 159 -21.10 14.37 10.62
N THR A 160 -20.70 15.47 9.96
CA THR A 160 -20.74 15.57 8.49
C THR A 160 -19.76 14.63 7.81
N LEU A 161 -18.57 14.43 8.40
CA LEU A 161 -17.60 13.47 7.86
C LEU A 161 -18.08 12.03 8.03
N LYS A 162 -18.66 11.67 9.19
CA LYS A 162 -19.21 10.33 9.41
C LYS A 162 -20.35 10.03 8.46
N ASP A 163 -21.30 10.96 8.33
CA ASP A 163 -22.41 10.85 7.38
C ASP A 163 -21.92 10.74 5.92
N GLY A 164 -20.85 11.47 5.58
CA GLY A 164 -20.24 11.42 4.25
C GLY A 164 -19.60 10.05 3.95
N VAL A 165 -18.81 9.54 4.89
CA VAL A 165 -18.17 8.22 4.80
C VAL A 165 -19.20 7.11 4.71
N GLU A 166 -20.20 7.11 5.59
CA GLU A 166 -21.29 6.13 5.57
C GLU A 166 -22.04 6.15 4.24
N LYS A 167 -22.46 7.32 3.77
CA LYS A 167 -23.16 7.46 2.48
C LYS A 167 -22.32 6.95 1.31
N GLN A 168 -21.02 7.25 1.31
CA GLN A 168 -20.13 6.79 0.25
C GLN A 168 -19.99 5.27 0.26
N LEU A 169 -19.79 4.66 1.44
CA LEU A 169 -19.69 3.20 1.58
C LEU A 169 -20.98 2.49 1.18
N VAL A 170 -22.13 2.91 1.71
CA VAL A 170 -23.44 2.33 1.35
C VAL A 170 -23.76 2.55 -0.13
N SER A 171 -23.38 3.69 -0.71
CA SER A 171 -23.58 3.91 -2.15
C SER A 171 -22.71 3.01 -3.04
N LEU A 172 -21.54 2.59 -2.56
CA LEU A 172 -20.64 1.71 -3.31
C LEU A 172 -20.97 0.23 -3.11
N PHE A 173 -21.57 -0.12 -1.98
CA PHE A 173 -21.95 -1.49 -1.60
C PHE A 173 -23.44 -1.59 -1.18
N PRO A 174 -24.40 -1.19 -2.03
CA PRO A 174 -25.79 -1.00 -1.62
C PRO A 174 -26.51 -2.30 -1.22
N ASP A 175 -26.06 -3.44 -1.74
CA ASP A 175 -26.67 -4.76 -1.47
C ASP A 175 -25.99 -5.48 -0.29
N GLU A 176 -24.91 -4.90 0.26
CA GLU A 176 -24.02 -5.58 1.20
C GLU A 176 -23.75 -4.78 2.48
N LEU A 177 -23.78 -3.44 2.39
CA LEU A 177 -23.68 -2.54 3.53
C LEU A 177 -24.99 -1.82 3.78
N THR A 178 -25.48 -1.89 5.02
CA THR A 178 -26.65 -1.15 5.49
C THR A 178 -26.29 0.14 6.22
N GLY A 179 -25.01 0.31 6.60
CA GLY A 179 -24.51 1.50 7.29
C GLY A 179 -23.06 1.36 7.73
N ALA A 180 -22.55 2.39 8.41
CA ALA A 180 -21.23 2.39 9.01
C ALA A 180 -21.30 2.98 10.43
N LYS A 181 -20.51 2.44 11.36
CA LYS A 181 -20.50 2.88 12.76
C LYS A 181 -19.07 3.09 13.24
N ASP A 182 -18.84 4.23 13.86
CA ASP A 182 -17.58 4.56 14.51
C ASP A 182 -17.49 3.93 15.91
N VAL A 183 -16.38 3.24 16.21
CA VAL A 183 -16.08 2.64 17.52
C VAL A 183 -15.10 3.44 18.37
N THR A 184 -14.64 4.60 17.90
CA THR A 184 -13.93 5.51 18.79
C THR A 184 -14.87 5.89 19.93
N GLU A 185 -14.52 5.48 21.16
CA GLU A 185 -15.25 5.89 22.35
C GLU A 185 -15.17 7.42 22.42
N HIS A 186 -16.27 8.07 22.09
CA HIS A 186 -16.56 9.40 22.61
C HIS A 186 -16.78 9.21 24.10
N GLN A 187 -15.70 9.08 24.88
CA GLN A 187 -15.72 9.63 26.23
C GLN A 187 -16.05 11.11 26.04
N ARG A 188 -17.35 11.42 26.10
CA ARG A 188 -17.83 12.72 26.51
C ARG A 188 -17.25 12.94 27.91
N GLY A 189 -16.00 13.39 27.96
CA GLY A 189 -15.42 13.93 29.17
C GLY A 189 -16.36 15.03 29.64
N GLU A 190 -16.85 14.89 30.86
CA GLU A 190 -17.62 15.89 31.58
C GLU A 190 -16.83 17.19 31.70
N HIS A 191 -16.79 18.02 30.65
CA HIS A 191 -16.47 19.43 30.76
C HIS A 191 -17.56 20.23 30.08
N SER A 192 -18.79 20.00 30.56
CA SER A 192 -19.90 20.91 30.44
C SER A 192 -19.76 21.99 31.51
N TYR A 193 -19.02 23.07 31.26
CA TYR A 193 -19.21 24.33 31.99
C TYR A 193 -18.92 25.54 31.10
N TYR A 194 -20.01 26.26 30.78
CA TYR A 194 -20.18 27.66 30.38
C TYR A 194 -19.36 28.25 29.21
#